data_AF-A0A1H1VD93-F1
#
_entry.id   AF-A0A1H1VD93-F1
#
_cell.length_a   1.000
_cell.length_b   1.000
_cell.length_c   1.000
_cell.angle_alpha   90.00
_cell.angle_beta   90.00
_cell.angle_gamma   90.00
#
_symmetry.space_group_name_H-M   'P 1'
#
loop_
_entity.id
_entity.type
_entity.pdbx_description
1 polymer ?
#
loop_
_entity_poly.entity_id
_entity_poly.type
_entity_poly.pdbx_seq_one_letter_code
_entity_poly.pdbx_strand_id
1 'polypeptide(L)'
;MDDLLALLLGRHCCFLRRDALAAGLGDKALRRLVRGGLLHRIRHGAYTLREHWDGLSETERHLLVARCVLRTAGTEVALSHTSAAVAHGAPVWGLSLDDVHLVRLDHRSGRREAGVRQHRSPVEEHDVVALDGMRVTSPARTCLDITTISGVEVALGVVDHLLNTEKVTKRLLLQRCAELVRCPGSLTTELTFRLADPGAESLGETRLRFRCWRAGLPRPVSQFEITEDGRTVYRLDLAWPQHRVWVEFDGREKYLKFRRPGESIIDAVLREKRREEDIARRTGWRCLRVTWADLARPDQLVARIAAVLAGGPVHA
;
A
#
# COMPACT_ATOMS: atom_id res chain seq x y z
N MET A 1 14.83 -32.11 15.28
CA MET A 1 13.82 -31.10 15.68
C MET A 1 13.67 -30.07 14.58
N ASP A 2 14.79 -29.60 14.03
CA ASP A 2 14.80 -28.60 12.95
C ASP A 2 14.12 -29.11 11.67
N ASP A 3 14.38 -30.35 11.24
CA ASP A 3 13.70 -30.96 10.08
C ASP A 3 12.18 -31.06 10.25
N LEU A 4 11.71 -31.36 11.48
CA LEU A 4 10.29 -31.43 11.81
C LEU A 4 9.65 -30.03 11.77
N LEU A 5 10.35 -29.02 12.29
CA LEU A 5 9.86 -27.64 12.26
C LEU A 5 9.85 -27.08 10.82
N ALA A 6 10.87 -27.40 10.01
CA ALA A 6 10.91 -27.05 8.60
C ALA A 6 9.73 -27.66 7.83
N LEU A 7 9.43 -28.94 8.08
CA LEU A 7 8.27 -29.62 7.50
C LEU A 7 6.94 -28.97 7.92
N LEU A 8 6.80 -28.64 9.21
CA LEU A 8 5.58 -28.02 9.74
C LEU A 8 5.34 -26.62 9.17
N LEU A 9 6.39 -25.79 9.07
CA LEU A 9 6.29 -24.44 8.51
C LEU A 9 5.91 -24.48 7.02
N GLY A 10 6.50 -25.41 6.27
CA GLY A 10 6.26 -25.62 4.86
C GLY A 10 6.27 -24.31 4.06
N ARG A 11 5.35 -24.19 3.09
CA ARG A 11 5.18 -22.96 2.27
C ARG A 11 4.39 -21.85 2.97
N HIS A 12 3.96 -22.07 4.21
CA HIS A 12 3.12 -21.11 4.93
C HIS A 12 3.89 -20.28 5.94
N CYS A 13 5.15 -20.63 6.22
CA CYS A 13 5.99 -20.01 7.26
C CYS A 13 5.32 -20.00 8.66
N CYS A 14 4.26 -20.80 8.83
CA CYS A 14 3.52 -20.98 10.07
C CYS A 14 2.83 -22.34 10.08
N PHE A 15 2.60 -22.86 11.27
CA PHE A 15 1.87 -24.12 11.47
C PHE A 15 0.83 -23.98 12.56
N LEU A 16 -0.21 -24.82 12.48
CA LEU A 16 -1.27 -24.86 13.47
C LEU A 16 -0.97 -25.93 14.51
N ARG A 17 -1.56 -25.76 15.70
CA ARG A 17 -1.48 -26.73 16.79
C ARG A 17 -1.87 -28.14 16.31
N ARG A 18 -2.92 -28.26 15.49
CA ARG A 18 -3.36 -29.55 14.96
C ARG A 18 -2.30 -30.23 14.08
N ASP A 19 -1.55 -29.45 13.30
CA ASP A 19 -0.47 -29.96 12.44
C ASP A 19 0.69 -30.46 13.31
N ALA A 20 1.07 -29.68 14.33
CA ALA A 20 2.10 -30.07 15.29
C ALA A 20 1.73 -31.36 16.05
N LEU A 21 0.48 -31.48 16.51
CA LEU A 21 0.00 -32.68 17.20
C LEU A 21 0.01 -33.91 16.29
N ALA A 22 -0.44 -33.76 15.04
CA ALA A 22 -0.41 -34.83 14.05
C ALA A 22 1.02 -35.31 13.76
N ALA A 23 2.01 -34.42 13.88
CA ALA A 23 3.42 -34.73 13.73
C ALA A 23 4.12 -35.18 15.03
N GLY A 24 3.34 -35.48 16.10
CA GLY A 24 3.86 -35.97 17.38
C GLY A 24 4.37 -34.89 18.35
N LEU A 25 4.24 -33.61 18.00
CA LEU A 25 4.67 -32.49 18.85
C LEU A 25 3.54 -32.04 19.79
N GLY A 26 3.51 -32.62 20.99
CA GLY A 26 2.50 -32.34 22.02
C GLY A 26 2.54 -30.92 22.62
N ASP A 27 1.46 -30.52 23.31
CA ASP A 27 1.31 -29.18 23.90
C ASP A 27 2.40 -28.80 24.90
N LYS A 28 2.92 -29.77 25.66
CA LYS A 28 4.02 -29.54 26.61
C LYS A 28 5.29 -29.15 25.87
N ALA A 29 5.55 -29.76 24.71
CA ALA A 29 6.68 -29.42 23.87
C ALA A 29 6.50 -28.02 23.25
N LEU A 30 5.33 -27.72 22.67
CA LEU A 30 5.02 -26.38 22.14
C LEU A 30 5.22 -25.28 23.20
N ARG A 31 4.67 -25.46 24.41
CA ARG A 31 4.86 -24.51 25.53
C ARG A 31 6.31 -24.36 25.94
N ARG A 32 7.10 -25.44 25.90
CA ARG A 32 8.54 -25.39 26.18
C ARG A 32 9.30 -24.63 25.10
N LEU A 33 9.00 -24.89 23.82
CA LEU A 33 9.66 -24.23 22.69
C LEU A 33 9.33 -22.73 22.61
N VAL A 34 8.10 -22.33 22.97
CA VAL A 34 7.73 -20.91 23.08
C VAL A 34 8.45 -20.25 24.25
N ARG A 35 8.44 -20.86 25.44
CA ARG A 35 9.16 -20.31 26.61
C ARG A 35 10.68 -20.24 26.40
N GLY A 36 11.23 -21.20 25.66
CA GLY A 36 12.65 -21.25 25.31
C GLY A 36 13.04 -20.31 24.16
N GLY A 37 12.10 -19.52 23.62
CA GLY A 37 12.41 -18.53 22.59
C GLY A 37 12.59 -19.07 21.17
N LEU A 38 12.45 -20.38 20.93
CA LEU A 38 12.54 -20.92 19.56
C LEU A 38 11.28 -20.62 18.73
N LEU A 39 10.10 -20.73 19.35
CA LEU A 39 8.82 -20.47 18.69
C LEU A 39 8.21 -19.15 19.16
N HIS A 40 7.58 -18.46 18.21
CA HIS A 40 6.65 -17.38 18.47
C HIS A 40 5.20 -17.88 18.32
N ARG A 41 4.34 -17.55 19.28
CA ARG A 41 2.90 -17.85 19.19
C ARG A 41 2.20 -16.66 18.52
N ILE A 42 1.87 -16.83 17.24
CA ILE A 42 1.23 -15.80 16.40
C ILE A 42 -0.16 -15.46 16.94
N ARG A 43 -0.97 -16.50 17.23
CA ARG A 43 -2.31 -16.40 17.82
C ARG A 43 -2.66 -17.70 18.53
N HIS A 44 -3.88 -17.80 19.05
CA HIS A 44 -4.33 -19.06 19.65
C HIS A 44 -4.22 -20.21 18.63
N GLY A 45 -3.40 -21.22 18.95
CA GLY A 45 -3.26 -22.41 18.12
C GLY A 45 -2.42 -22.25 16.85
N ALA A 46 -1.67 -21.15 16.68
CA ALA A 46 -0.79 -20.95 15.52
C ALA A 46 0.60 -20.45 15.94
N TYR A 47 1.63 -20.98 15.28
CA TYR A 47 3.03 -20.77 15.66
C TYR A 47 3.93 -20.56 14.44
N THR A 48 5.05 -19.87 14.64
CA THR A 48 6.19 -19.77 13.70
C THR A 48 7.51 -19.75 14.49
N LEU A 49 8.65 -19.74 13.79
CA LEU A 49 9.95 -19.50 14.41
C LEU A 49 10.04 -18.06 14.92
N ARG A 50 10.65 -17.88 16.10
CA ARG A 50 10.84 -16.54 16.67
C ARG A 50 11.72 -15.66 15.78
N GLU A 51 12.84 -16.19 15.30
CA GLU A 51 13.75 -15.48 14.42
C GLU A 51 13.02 -14.96 13.17
N HIS A 52 12.19 -15.80 12.55
CA HIS A 52 11.37 -15.39 11.42
C HIS A 52 10.43 -14.24 11.82
N TRP A 53 9.65 -14.38 12.89
CA TRP A 53 8.73 -13.35 13.36
C TRP A 53 9.40 -12.00 13.66
N ASP A 54 10.55 -12.03 14.33
CA ASP A 54 11.28 -10.85 14.75
C ASP A 54 11.85 -10.09 13.54
N GLY A 55 12.18 -10.80 12.44
CA GLY A 55 12.63 -10.23 11.17
C GLY A 55 11.52 -9.66 10.25
N LEU A 56 10.24 -9.95 10.52
CA LEU A 56 9.15 -9.46 9.68
C LEU A 56 8.79 -7.99 9.99
N SER A 57 8.50 -7.23 8.94
CA SER A 57 7.83 -5.93 9.01
C SER A 57 6.39 -6.07 9.52
N GLU A 58 5.75 -4.95 9.85
CA GLU A 58 4.37 -4.93 10.35
C GLU A 58 3.37 -5.54 9.35
N THR A 59 3.50 -5.23 8.07
CA THR A 59 2.67 -5.77 6.99
C THR A 59 2.90 -7.26 6.79
N GLU A 60 4.16 -7.73 6.86
CA GLU A 60 4.48 -9.15 6.76
C GLU A 60 3.95 -9.95 7.96
N ARG A 61 4.06 -9.41 9.19
CA ARG A 61 3.42 -9.98 10.38
C ARG A 61 1.91 -10.06 10.21
N HIS A 62 1.29 -9.00 9.70
CA HIS A 62 -0.14 -8.97 9.44
C HIS A 62 -0.55 -10.07 8.44
N LEU A 63 0.19 -10.26 7.34
CA LEU A 63 -0.07 -11.35 6.38
C LEU A 63 0.12 -12.73 7.00
N LEU A 64 1.11 -12.92 7.87
CA LEU A 64 1.31 -14.20 8.56
C LEU A 64 0.16 -14.51 9.53
N VAL A 65 -0.33 -13.50 10.25
CA VAL A 65 -1.55 -13.61 11.08
C VAL A 65 -2.75 -13.94 10.19
N ALA A 66 -2.95 -13.22 9.09
CA ALA A 66 -4.05 -13.42 8.14
C ALA A 66 -4.07 -14.83 7.55
N ARG A 67 -2.89 -15.37 7.19
CA ARG A 67 -2.73 -16.76 6.74
C ARG A 67 -3.18 -17.75 7.82
N CYS A 68 -2.82 -17.53 9.08
CA CYS A 68 -3.29 -18.36 10.19
C CYS A 68 -4.81 -18.26 10.38
N VAL A 69 -5.37 -17.05 10.24
CA VAL A 69 -6.82 -16.82 10.34
C VAL A 69 -7.56 -17.61 9.26
N LEU A 70 -7.15 -17.49 7.99
CA LEU A 70 -7.77 -18.23 6.89
C LEU A 70 -7.73 -19.75 7.11
N ARG A 71 -6.59 -20.30 7.55
CA ARG A 71 -6.43 -21.74 7.80
C ARG A 71 -7.25 -22.25 8.99
N THR A 72 -7.68 -21.35 9.88
CA THR A 72 -8.50 -21.67 11.06
C THR A 72 -9.96 -21.23 10.91
N ALA A 73 -10.30 -20.54 9.83
CA ALA A 73 -11.66 -20.09 9.57
C ALA A 73 -12.58 -21.30 9.42
N GLY A 74 -13.62 -21.36 10.26
CA GLY A 74 -14.66 -22.39 10.18
C GLY A 74 -15.76 -22.08 9.14
N THR A 75 -15.57 -21.04 8.34
CA THR A 75 -16.53 -20.53 7.36
C THR A 75 -15.81 -20.13 6.09
N GLU A 76 -16.52 -20.08 4.97
CA GLU A 76 -15.96 -19.61 3.71
C GLU A 76 -15.76 -18.09 3.72
N VAL A 77 -14.51 -17.68 3.64
CA VAL A 77 -14.07 -16.28 3.77
C VAL A 77 -12.91 -16.00 2.81
N ALA A 78 -12.76 -14.73 2.44
CA ALA A 78 -11.58 -14.19 1.75
C ALA A 78 -11.02 -13.00 2.53
N LEU A 79 -9.71 -12.73 2.43
CA LEU A 79 -9.14 -11.46 2.92
C LEU A 79 -9.78 -10.31 2.15
N SER A 80 -10.11 -9.23 2.85
CA SER A 80 -10.73 -8.04 2.26
C SER A 80 -10.17 -6.75 2.86
N HIS A 81 -10.60 -5.60 2.35
CA HIS A 81 -10.23 -4.28 2.88
C HIS A 81 -8.71 -4.15 3.11
N THR A 82 -8.28 -3.73 4.31
CA THR A 82 -6.87 -3.54 4.66
C THR A 82 -6.04 -4.81 4.46
N SER A 83 -6.53 -5.98 4.90
CA SER A 83 -5.77 -7.23 4.74
C SER A 83 -5.58 -7.62 3.28
N ALA A 84 -6.57 -7.35 2.42
CA ALA A 84 -6.42 -7.53 0.99
C ALA A 84 -5.48 -6.50 0.35
N ALA A 85 -5.53 -5.23 0.78
CA ALA A 85 -4.59 -4.21 0.33
C ALA A 85 -3.14 -4.60 0.64
N VAL A 86 -2.87 -5.08 1.86
CA VAL A 86 -1.54 -5.62 2.23
C VAL A 86 -1.18 -6.82 1.33
N ALA A 87 -2.11 -7.75 1.11
CA ALA A 87 -1.85 -8.92 0.28
C ALA A 87 -1.49 -8.53 -1.17
N HIS A 88 -2.14 -7.51 -1.72
CA HIS A 88 -1.80 -6.97 -3.05
C HIS A 88 -0.52 -6.11 -3.08
N GLY A 89 0.14 -5.90 -1.94
CA GLY A 89 1.36 -5.09 -1.83
C GLY A 89 1.14 -3.59 -1.76
N ALA A 90 -0.11 -3.14 -1.59
CA ALA A 90 -0.45 -1.73 -1.57
C ALA A 90 -0.03 -1.04 -0.26
N PRO A 91 0.33 0.26 -0.30
CA PRO A 91 0.62 1.01 0.91
C PRO A 91 -0.64 1.15 1.75
N VAL A 92 -0.52 0.88 3.05
CA VAL A 92 -1.65 0.89 4.00
C VAL A 92 -1.57 2.07 4.98
N TRP A 93 -0.98 3.18 4.54
CA TRP A 93 -0.89 4.41 5.35
C TRP A 93 -2.28 4.89 5.79
N GLY A 94 -2.43 5.13 7.09
CA GLY A 94 -3.71 5.56 7.68
C GLY A 94 -4.75 4.45 7.84
N LEU A 95 -4.38 3.19 7.59
CA LEU A 95 -5.20 2.02 7.86
C LEU A 95 -4.63 1.24 9.07
N SER A 96 -5.49 0.80 9.98
CA SER A 96 -5.09 -0.04 11.10
C SER A 96 -4.82 -1.49 10.65
N LEU A 97 -3.75 -2.07 11.19
CA LEU A 97 -3.38 -3.48 11.02
C LEU A 97 -3.72 -4.36 12.24
N ASP A 98 -4.46 -3.81 13.21
CA ASP A 98 -4.81 -4.49 14.48
C ASP A 98 -5.74 -5.70 14.27
N ASP A 99 -6.67 -5.57 13.33
CA ASP A 99 -7.61 -6.63 12.97
C ASP A 99 -7.26 -7.20 11.59
N VAL A 100 -7.35 -8.53 11.42
CA VAL A 100 -7.43 -9.14 10.09
C VAL A 100 -8.83 -8.95 9.52
N HIS A 101 -8.93 -8.31 8.35
CA HIS A 101 -10.18 -8.04 7.65
C HIS A 101 -10.50 -9.20 6.69
N LEU A 102 -11.69 -9.77 6.87
CA LEU A 102 -12.25 -10.82 6.02
C LEU A 102 -13.59 -10.39 5.48
N VAL A 103 -13.96 -10.87 4.30
CA VAL A 103 -15.35 -10.85 3.84
C VAL A 103 -15.90 -12.28 3.86
N ARG A 104 -17.15 -12.42 4.32
CA ARG A 104 -17.86 -13.70 4.31
C ARG A 104 -18.40 -14.01 2.92
N LEU A 105 -18.15 -15.22 2.43
CA LEU A 105 -18.63 -15.71 1.14
C LEU A 105 -19.96 -16.49 1.28
N ASP A 106 -20.34 -16.84 2.50
CA ASP A 106 -21.59 -17.55 2.82
C ASP A 106 -22.79 -16.61 3.09
N HIS A 107 -22.64 -15.32 2.78
CA HIS A 107 -23.65 -14.25 2.93
C HIS A 107 -24.24 -14.05 4.34
N ARG A 108 -23.70 -14.71 5.36
CA ARG A 108 -24.13 -14.58 6.76
C ARG A 108 -23.59 -13.28 7.40
N SER A 109 -24.09 -12.97 8.61
CA SER A 109 -23.74 -11.74 9.34
C SER A 109 -22.25 -11.60 9.62
N GLY A 110 -21.75 -10.37 9.57
CA GLY A 110 -20.39 -10.04 10.00
C GLY A 110 -20.19 -10.25 11.51
N ARG A 111 -18.93 -10.32 11.94
CA ARG A 111 -18.55 -10.48 13.36
C ARG A 111 -17.17 -9.85 13.58
N ARG A 112 -16.93 -9.29 14.75
CA ARG A 112 -15.59 -8.91 15.21
C ARG A 112 -15.23 -9.70 16.46
N GLU A 113 -14.14 -10.46 16.42
CA GLU A 113 -13.67 -11.27 17.55
C GLU A 113 -12.18 -11.57 17.42
N ALA A 114 -11.44 -11.51 18.53
CA ALA A 114 -10.05 -11.97 18.62
C ALA A 114 -9.12 -11.46 17.49
N GLY A 115 -9.16 -10.15 17.22
CA GLY A 115 -8.35 -9.51 16.18
C GLY A 115 -8.76 -9.89 14.76
N VAL A 116 -10.02 -10.31 14.55
CA VAL A 116 -10.57 -10.63 13.23
C VAL A 116 -11.87 -9.85 13.03
N ARG A 117 -11.97 -9.15 11.91
CA ARG A 117 -13.16 -8.42 11.48
C ARG A 117 -13.72 -9.06 10.22
N GLN A 118 -14.88 -9.69 10.35
CA GLN A 118 -15.63 -10.25 9.24
C GLN A 118 -16.69 -9.25 8.79
N HIS A 119 -16.55 -8.80 7.55
CA HIS A 119 -17.47 -7.91 6.86
C HIS A 119 -18.57 -8.71 6.17
N ARG A 120 -19.75 -8.09 6.08
CA ARG A 120 -20.86 -8.59 5.26
C ARG A 120 -21.02 -7.66 4.08
N SER A 121 -20.85 -8.21 2.89
CA SER A 121 -21.16 -7.55 1.62
C SER A 121 -21.45 -8.64 0.58
N PRO A 122 -22.33 -8.42 -0.40
CA PRO A 122 -22.40 -9.28 -1.57
C PRO A 122 -21.02 -9.41 -2.20
N VAL A 123 -20.60 -10.62 -2.55
CA VAL A 123 -19.31 -10.94 -3.19
C VAL A 123 -19.62 -11.90 -4.31
N GLU A 124 -19.26 -11.51 -5.53
CA GLU A 124 -19.36 -12.37 -6.70
C GLU A 124 -18.10 -13.22 -6.88
N GLU A 125 -18.15 -14.26 -7.71
CA GLU A 125 -17.00 -15.13 -7.95
C GLU A 125 -15.77 -14.36 -8.45
N HIS A 126 -15.97 -13.41 -9.38
CA HIS A 126 -14.90 -12.56 -9.91
C HIS A 126 -14.34 -11.54 -8.90
N ASP A 127 -15.00 -11.35 -7.76
CA ASP A 127 -14.50 -10.50 -6.69
C ASP A 127 -13.48 -11.22 -5.80
N VAL A 128 -13.19 -12.51 -6.03
CA VAL A 128 -12.22 -13.29 -5.25
C VAL A 128 -11.13 -13.86 -6.15
N VAL A 129 -9.88 -13.72 -5.72
CA VAL A 129 -8.70 -14.28 -6.38
C VAL A 129 -7.87 -15.11 -5.40
N ALA A 130 -7.04 -16.01 -5.93
CA ALA A 130 -6.04 -16.73 -5.15
C ALA A 130 -4.69 -16.00 -5.23
N LEU A 131 -4.11 -15.67 -4.09
CA LEU A 131 -2.79 -15.03 -3.99
C LEU A 131 -1.98 -15.71 -2.87
N ASP A 132 -0.81 -16.25 -3.21
CA ASP A 132 0.08 -16.97 -2.27
C ASP A 132 -0.60 -18.05 -1.42
N GLY A 133 -1.58 -18.73 -2.01
CA GLY A 133 -2.39 -19.77 -1.36
C GLY A 133 -3.51 -19.25 -0.45
N MET A 134 -3.80 -17.94 -0.49
CA MET A 134 -4.87 -17.29 0.26
C MET A 134 -5.99 -16.84 -0.69
N ARG A 135 -7.24 -16.96 -0.25
CA ARG A 135 -8.38 -16.30 -0.91
C ARG A 135 -8.38 -14.82 -0.52
N VAL A 136 -8.37 -13.93 -1.51
CA VAL A 136 -8.27 -12.47 -1.33
C VAL A 136 -9.26 -11.80 -2.26
N THR A 137 -9.87 -10.68 -1.85
CA THR A 137 -10.69 -9.89 -2.77
C THR A 137 -9.86 -9.40 -3.96
N SER A 138 -10.44 -9.37 -5.16
CA SER A 138 -9.79 -8.87 -6.37
C SER A 138 -9.29 -7.43 -6.19
N PRO A 139 -8.32 -6.94 -6.97
CA PRO A 139 -7.86 -5.56 -6.88
C PRO A 139 -9.01 -4.53 -7.01
N ALA A 140 -9.93 -4.74 -7.95
CA ALA A 140 -11.10 -3.89 -8.13
C ALA A 140 -12.02 -3.89 -6.89
N ARG A 141 -12.26 -5.07 -6.31
CA ARG A 141 -13.06 -5.19 -5.09
C ARG A 141 -12.37 -4.57 -3.88
N THR A 142 -11.06 -4.76 -3.75
CA THR A 142 -10.25 -4.18 -2.67
C THR A 142 -10.29 -2.66 -2.70
N CYS A 143 -10.21 -2.04 -3.88
CA CYS A 143 -10.39 -0.58 -4.04
C CYS A 143 -11.74 -0.09 -3.51
N LEU A 144 -12.83 -0.81 -3.81
CA LEU A 144 -14.17 -0.49 -3.30
C LEU A 144 -14.26 -0.66 -1.78
N ASP A 145 -13.76 -1.78 -1.26
CA ASP A 145 -13.81 -2.07 0.17
C ASP A 145 -13.07 -0.99 0.98
N ILE A 146 -11.91 -0.53 0.51
CA ILE A 146 -11.11 0.49 1.19
C ILE A 146 -11.83 1.85 1.30
N THR A 147 -12.60 2.25 0.29
CA THR A 147 -13.35 3.53 0.34
C THR A 147 -14.49 3.50 1.36
N THR A 148 -14.92 2.32 1.82
CA THR A 148 -15.96 2.19 2.85
C THR A 148 -15.45 2.36 4.28
N ILE A 149 -14.14 2.24 4.51
CA ILE A 149 -13.52 2.28 5.84
C ILE A 149 -12.51 3.42 6.02
N SER A 150 -12.30 4.24 5.01
CA SER A 150 -11.27 5.28 5.02
C SER A 150 -11.70 6.55 4.28
N GLY A 151 -11.00 7.66 4.54
CA GLY A 151 -11.18 8.91 3.79
C GLY A 151 -10.49 8.86 2.42
N VAL A 152 -10.87 9.79 1.53
CA VAL A 152 -10.40 9.86 0.13
C VAL A 152 -8.87 9.79 0.00
N GLU A 153 -8.11 10.54 0.81
CA GLU A 153 -6.64 10.56 0.72
C GLU A 153 -6.01 9.19 1.00
N VAL A 154 -6.52 8.48 2.02
CA VAL A 154 -6.05 7.14 2.39
C VAL A 154 -6.41 6.15 1.31
N ALA A 155 -7.67 6.18 0.85
CA ALA A 155 -8.14 5.29 -0.21
C ALA A 155 -7.36 5.49 -1.52
N LEU A 156 -7.05 6.74 -1.89
CA LEU A 156 -6.23 7.05 -3.05
C LEU A 156 -4.85 6.37 -2.99
N GLY A 157 -4.22 6.27 -1.83
CA GLY A 157 -2.93 5.59 -1.68
C GLY A 157 -2.97 4.13 -2.15
N VAL A 158 -4.04 3.41 -1.80
CA VAL A 158 -4.25 2.03 -2.24
C VAL A 158 -4.64 1.98 -3.72
N VAL A 159 -5.60 2.82 -4.13
CA VAL A 159 -6.14 2.81 -5.49
C VAL A 159 -5.09 3.19 -6.53
N ASP A 160 -4.33 4.27 -6.30
CA ASP A 160 -3.26 4.70 -7.20
C ASP A 160 -2.18 3.62 -7.32
N HIS A 161 -1.79 2.97 -6.21
CA HIS A 161 -0.83 1.87 -6.25
C HIS A 161 -1.32 0.69 -7.11
N LEU A 162 -2.59 0.28 -6.95
CA LEU A 162 -3.15 -0.83 -7.72
C LEU A 162 -3.35 -0.48 -9.20
N LEU A 163 -3.55 0.80 -9.52
CA LEU A 163 -3.58 1.29 -10.91
C LEU A 163 -2.17 1.33 -11.52
N ASN A 164 -1.20 1.88 -10.78
CA ASN A 164 0.19 2.00 -11.22
C ASN A 164 0.86 0.64 -11.41
N THR A 165 0.54 -0.35 -10.57
CA THR A 165 1.01 -1.74 -10.73
C THR A 165 0.16 -2.57 -11.69
N GLU A 166 -0.74 -1.93 -12.44
CA GLU A 166 -1.59 -2.53 -13.47
C GLU A 166 -2.48 -3.69 -12.98
N LYS A 167 -2.67 -3.82 -11.66
CA LYS A 167 -3.55 -4.82 -11.05
C LYS A 167 -5.03 -4.53 -11.30
N VAL A 168 -5.36 -3.27 -11.60
CA VAL A 168 -6.70 -2.82 -11.97
C VAL A 168 -6.62 -1.68 -12.98
N THR A 169 -7.70 -1.45 -13.73
CA THR A 169 -7.82 -0.29 -14.63
C THR A 169 -8.80 0.73 -14.10
N LYS A 170 -8.55 2.02 -14.40
CA LYS A 170 -9.46 3.11 -14.02
C LYS A 170 -10.85 2.94 -14.63
N ARG A 171 -10.92 2.41 -15.86
CA ARG A 171 -12.18 2.07 -16.55
C ARG A 171 -13.00 1.05 -15.75
N LEU A 172 -12.36 -0.03 -15.29
CA LEU A 172 -13.05 -1.05 -14.49
C LEU A 172 -13.54 -0.49 -13.15
N LEU A 173 -12.73 0.33 -12.46
CA LEU A 173 -13.15 0.95 -11.20
C LEU A 173 -14.39 1.83 -11.37
N LEU A 174 -14.42 2.67 -12.41
CA LEU A 174 -15.58 3.52 -12.70
C LEU A 174 -16.82 2.71 -13.08
N GLN A 175 -16.66 1.64 -13.87
CA GLN A 175 -17.75 0.71 -14.20
C GLN A 175 -18.33 0.06 -12.93
N ARG A 176 -17.48 -0.50 -12.08
CA ARG A 176 -17.90 -1.14 -10.81
C ARG A 176 -18.55 -0.13 -9.86
N CYS A 177 -18.07 1.12 -9.84
CA CYS A 177 -18.69 2.17 -9.04
C CYS A 177 -20.10 2.53 -9.53
N ALA A 178 -20.35 2.50 -10.85
CA ALA A 178 -21.67 2.77 -11.41
C ALA A 178 -22.71 1.69 -11.05
N GLU A 179 -22.27 0.46 -10.77
CA GLU A 179 -23.12 -0.63 -10.29
C GLU A 179 -23.56 -0.43 -8.83
N LEU A 180 -22.87 0.43 -8.07
CA LEU A 180 -23.15 0.75 -6.65
C LEU A 180 -24.11 1.94 -6.46
N VAL A 181 -24.67 2.47 -7.55
CA VAL A 181 -25.58 3.64 -7.55
C VAL A 181 -26.84 3.28 -6.76
N ARG A 182 -26.80 3.53 -5.43
CA ARG A 182 -27.84 3.51 -4.37
C ARG A 182 -27.30 3.09 -3.00
N CYS A 183 -26.01 2.76 -2.87
CA CYS A 183 -25.41 2.42 -1.57
C CYS A 183 -24.95 3.67 -0.79
N PRO A 184 -25.21 3.77 0.52
CA PRO A 184 -24.59 4.78 1.37
C PRO A 184 -23.06 4.77 1.24
N GLY A 185 -22.43 5.95 1.10
CA GLY A 185 -20.97 6.08 0.93
C GLY A 185 -20.45 6.05 -0.52
N SER A 186 -21.32 5.82 -1.51
CA SER A 186 -20.95 5.78 -2.94
C SER A 186 -20.28 7.06 -3.46
N LEU A 187 -20.63 8.23 -2.90
CA LEU A 187 -20.04 9.52 -3.29
C LEU A 187 -18.54 9.58 -3.02
N THR A 188 -18.09 9.07 -1.87
CA THR A 188 -16.67 9.04 -1.51
C THR A 188 -15.89 8.09 -2.43
N THR A 189 -16.49 6.96 -2.78
CA THR A 189 -15.93 6.00 -3.75
C THR A 189 -15.78 6.62 -5.13
N GLU A 190 -16.85 7.25 -5.65
CA GLU A 190 -16.82 7.88 -6.96
C GLU A 190 -15.79 9.00 -7.02
N LEU A 191 -15.75 9.87 -6.01
CA LEU A 191 -14.76 10.93 -5.90
C LEU A 191 -13.34 10.37 -5.90
N THR A 192 -13.08 9.33 -5.10
CA THR A 192 -11.76 8.67 -5.04
C THR A 192 -11.35 8.17 -6.42
N PHE A 193 -12.23 7.45 -7.13
CA PHE A 193 -11.88 6.89 -8.44
C PHE A 193 -11.73 7.95 -9.53
N ARG A 194 -12.48 9.05 -9.48
CA ARG A 194 -12.29 10.19 -10.39
C ARG A 194 -10.94 10.86 -10.15
N LEU A 195 -10.58 11.04 -8.88
CA LEU A 195 -9.29 11.62 -8.49
C LEU A 195 -8.11 10.69 -8.75
N ALA A 196 -8.29 9.37 -8.72
CA ALA A 196 -7.20 8.40 -8.88
C ALA A 196 -6.34 8.63 -10.14
N ASP A 197 -5.05 8.34 -10.02
CA ASP A 197 -4.03 8.59 -11.03
C ASP A 197 -3.13 7.36 -11.20
N PRO A 198 -3.16 6.68 -12.36
CA PRO A 198 -2.29 5.53 -12.61
C PRO A 198 -0.80 5.90 -12.70
N GLY A 199 -0.46 7.18 -12.91
CA GLY A 199 0.92 7.65 -13.00
C GLY A 199 1.60 7.90 -11.65
N ALA A 200 0.89 7.78 -10.52
CA ALA A 200 1.50 7.98 -9.21
C ALA A 200 2.37 6.77 -8.83
N GLU A 201 3.69 6.96 -8.76
CA GLU A 201 4.66 5.91 -8.46
C GLU A 201 4.94 5.77 -6.95
N SER A 202 4.47 6.73 -6.15
CA SER A 202 4.65 6.75 -4.70
C SER A 202 3.45 7.30 -3.93
N LEU A 203 3.31 6.87 -2.67
CA LEU A 203 2.31 7.42 -1.74
C LEU A 203 2.51 8.93 -1.54
N GLY A 204 3.77 9.42 -1.60
CA GLY A 204 4.08 10.84 -1.48
C GLY A 204 3.43 11.68 -2.59
N GLU A 205 3.55 11.22 -3.84
CA GLU A 205 2.93 11.86 -5.01
C GLU A 205 1.40 11.88 -4.91
N THR A 206 0.79 10.73 -4.58
CA THR A 206 -0.66 10.63 -4.37
C THR A 206 -1.15 11.63 -3.33
N ARG A 207 -0.48 11.70 -2.18
CA ARG A 207 -0.84 12.62 -1.10
C ARG A 207 -0.66 14.08 -1.51
N LEU A 208 0.46 14.44 -2.13
CA LEU A 208 0.70 15.80 -2.62
C LEU A 208 -0.40 16.24 -3.60
N ARG A 209 -0.72 15.40 -4.57
CA ARG A 209 -1.75 15.65 -5.57
C ARG A 209 -3.13 15.84 -4.94
N PHE A 210 -3.47 15.02 -3.94
CA PHE A 210 -4.71 15.18 -3.18
C PHE A 210 -4.74 16.52 -2.41
N ARG A 211 -3.62 16.93 -1.79
CA ARG A 211 -3.54 18.21 -1.06
C ARG A 211 -3.68 19.41 -2.00
N CYS A 212 -3.07 19.38 -3.18
CA CYS A 212 -3.27 20.39 -4.22
C CYS A 212 -4.75 20.49 -4.63
N TRP A 213 -5.39 19.34 -4.91
CA TRP A 213 -6.81 19.31 -5.28
C TRP A 213 -7.70 19.89 -4.17
N ARG A 214 -7.49 19.45 -2.92
CA ARG A 214 -8.27 19.91 -1.76
C ARG A 214 -8.12 21.42 -1.50
N ALA A 215 -6.97 21.98 -1.84
CA ALA A 215 -6.68 23.41 -1.71
C ALA A 215 -7.11 24.25 -2.93
N GLY A 216 -7.66 23.64 -3.98
CA GLY A 216 -8.02 24.34 -5.21
C GLY A 216 -6.82 24.80 -6.04
N LEU A 217 -5.63 24.23 -5.82
CA LEU A 217 -4.45 24.51 -6.63
C LEU A 217 -4.54 23.81 -7.99
N PRO A 218 -3.85 24.32 -9.03
CA PRO A 218 -3.71 23.61 -10.30
C PRO A 218 -3.26 22.17 -10.07
N ARG A 219 -3.90 21.22 -10.77
CA ARG A 219 -3.54 19.80 -10.66
C ARG A 219 -2.17 19.58 -11.31
N PRO A 220 -1.17 19.03 -10.59
CA PRO A 220 0.09 18.64 -11.22
C PRO A 220 -0.13 17.47 -12.19
N VAL A 221 0.65 17.47 -13.27
CA VAL A 221 0.76 16.37 -14.23
C VAL A 221 1.77 15.37 -13.69
N SER A 222 1.34 14.12 -13.53
CA SER A 222 2.18 12.99 -13.10
C SER A 222 3.05 12.50 -14.25
N GLN A 223 4.29 12.09 -13.95
CA GLN A 223 5.24 11.52 -14.92
C GLN A 223 5.43 12.40 -16.16
N PHE A 224 5.58 13.71 -15.96
CA PHE A 224 5.70 14.66 -17.06
C PHE A 224 7.05 14.53 -17.77
N GLU A 225 7.01 14.36 -19.08
CA GLU A 225 8.20 14.20 -19.91
C GLU A 225 8.58 15.52 -20.58
N ILE A 226 9.86 15.91 -20.43
CA ILE A 226 10.48 16.97 -21.19
C ILE A 226 11.20 16.33 -22.37
N THR A 227 10.80 16.72 -23.59
CA THR A 227 11.36 16.19 -24.83
C THR A 227 12.23 17.24 -25.53
N GLU A 228 13.37 16.80 -26.07
CA GLU A 228 14.24 17.56 -26.97
C GLU A 228 14.44 16.72 -28.24
N ASP A 229 14.28 17.34 -29.42
CA ASP A 229 14.40 16.68 -30.73
C ASP A 229 13.59 15.36 -30.86
N GLY A 230 12.40 15.34 -30.27
CA GLY A 230 11.51 14.17 -30.28
C GLY A 230 11.92 13.03 -29.35
N ARG A 231 12.91 13.23 -28.47
CA ARG A 231 13.35 12.26 -27.48
C ARG A 231 13.11 12.77 -26.07
N THR A 232 12.62 11.90 -25.18
CA THR A 232 12.47 12.23 -23.76
C THR A 232 13.85 12.37 -23.12
N VAL A 233 14.14 13.57 -22.62
CA VAL A 233 15.39 13.89 -21.94
C VAL A 233 15.24 13.78 -20.43
N TYR A 234 14.09 14.22 -19.90
CA TYR A 234 13.78 14.14 -18.48
C TYR A 234 12.36 13.65 -18.26
N ARG A 235 12.17 12.78 -17.26
CA ARG A 235 10.87 12.39 -16.72
C ARG A 235 10.75 12.92 -15.30
N LEU A 236 9.71 13.69 -15.02
CA LEU A 236 9.49 14.39 -13.75
C LEU A 236 8.30 13.76 -13.03
N ASP A 237 8.47 13.39 -11.75
CA ASP A 237 7.46 12.66 -10.97
C ASP A 237 6.11 13.41 -10.97
N LEU A 238 6.15 14.71 -10.66
CA LEU A 238 5.00 15.62 -10.75
C LEU A 238 5.43 16.99 -11.27
N ALA A 239 4.60 17.62 -12.10
CA ALA A 239 4.94 18.90 -12.69
C ALA A 239 3.75 19.82 -12.96
N TRP A 240 4.00 21.13 -12.99
CA TRP A 240 3.09 22.17 -13.46
C TRP A 240 3.71 22.85 -14.68
N PRO A 241 3.46 22.33 -15.90
CA PRO A 241 4.14 22.81 -17.10
C PRO A 241 3.92 24.30 -17.39
N GLN A 242 2.70 24.80 -17.15
CA GLN A 242 2.34 26.20 -17.34
C GLN A 242 3.13 27.15 -16.42
N HIS A 243 3.62 26.64 -15.28
CA HIS A 243 4.39 27.41 -14.30
C HIS A 243 5.90 27.12 -14.36
N ARG A 244 6.32 26.17 -15.21
CA ARG A 244 7.69 25.61 -15.27
C ARG A 244 8.20 25.19 -13.89
N VAL A 245 7.34 24.52 -13.12
CA VAL A 245 7.67 23.98 -11.79
C VAL A 245 7.54 22.47 -11.82
N TRP A 246 8.47 21.76 -11.21
CA TRP A 246 8.39 20.32 -11.01
C TRP A 246 8.68 19.96 -9.57
N VAL A 247 8.26 18.77 -9.16
CA VAL A 247 8.40 18.30 -7.78
C VAL A 247 9.33 17.10 -7.73
N GLU A 248 10.31 17.19 -6.84
CA GLU A 248 11.13 16.05 -6.42
C GLU A 248 10.64 15.62 -5.04
N PHE A 249 10.08 14.42 -4.93
CA PHE A 249 9.70 13.86 -3.63
C PHE A 249 10.90 13.15 -3.00
N ASP A 250 11.42 13.74 -1.92
CA ASP A 250 12.59 13.24 -1.21
C ASP A 250 12.16 12.33 -0.05
N GLY A 251 12.05 11.04 -0.36
CA GLY A 251 11.93 9.98 0.64
C GLY A 251 13.28 9.30 0.84
N ARG A 252 13.73 9.13 2.09
CA ARG A 252 14.95 8.36 2.42
C ARG A 252 15.00 6.97 1.76
N GLU A 253 13.84 6.36 1.52
CA GLU A 253 13.69 5.06 0.84
C GLU A 253 14.06 5.11 -0.66
N LYS A 254 13.94 6.27 -1.32
CA LYS A 254 14.33 6.47 -2.74
C LYS A 254 15.82 6.18 -2.93
N TYR A 255 16.66 6.58 -1.97
CA TYR A 255 18.11 6.35 -2.03
C TYR A 255 18.53 4.88 -1.89
N LEU A 256 17.72 4.06 -1.22
CA LEU A 256 17.97 2.62 -1.10
C LEU A 256 17.43 1.87 -2.32
N LYS A 257 16.27 2.28 -2.85
CA LYS A 257 15.58 1.61 -3.96
C LYS A 257 16.19 1.88 -5.33
N PHE A 258 16.66 3.09 -5.59
CA PHE A 258 17.20 3.50 -6.90
C PHE A 258 18.75 3.52 -6.95
N ARG A 259 19.38 2.86 -5.97
CA ARG A 259 20.82 2.68 -5.94
C ARG A 259 21.24 1.71 -7.03
N ARG A 260 22.21 2.08 -7.86
CA ARG A 260 22.79 1.14 -8.82
C ARG A 260 23.57 0.05 -8.06
N PRO A 261 23.71 -1.16 -8.63
CA PRO A 261 24.58 -2.19 -8.04
C PRO A 261 25.98 -1.62 -7.80
N GLY A 262 26.46 -1.69 -6.55
CA GLY A 262 27.77 -1.17 -6.15
C GLY A 262 27.86 0.34 -5.90
N GLU A 263 26.81 1.12 -6.17
CA GLU A 263 26.79 2.57 -5.90
C GLU A 263 26.64 2.82 -4.39
N SER A 264 27.39 3.78 -3.84
CA SER A 264 27.19 4.18 -2.44
C SER A 264 25.95 5.08 -2.30
N ILE A 265 25.43 5.22 -1.07
CA ILE A 265 24.31 6.16 -0.82
C ILE A 265 24.72 7.59 -1.19
N ILE A 266 25.96 7.96 -0.90
CA ILE A 266 26.50 9.30 -1.19
C ILE A 266 26.52 9.54 -2.71
N ASP A 267 26.96 8.56 -3.49
CA ASP A 267 27.01 8.67 -4.96
C ASP A 267 25.61 8.81 -5.56
N ALA A 268 24.64 8.05 -5.05
CA ALA A 268 23.24 8.16 -5.48
C ALA A 268 22.67 9.56 -5.22
N VAL A 269 22.94 10.14 -4.04
CA VAL A 269 22.53 11.51 -3.69
C VAL A 269 23.20 12.54 -4.61
N LEU A 270 24.50 12.43 -4.85
CA LEU A 270 25.24 13.34 -5.73
C LEU A 270 24.79 13.24 -7.19
N ARG A 271 24.40 12.04 -7.66
CA ARG A 271 23.83 11.84 -8.99
C ARG A 271 22.47 12.52 -9.13
N GLU A 272 21.60 12.38 -8.13
CA GLU A 272 20.28 13.02 -8.16
C GLU A 272 20.39 14.55 -8.15
N LYS A 273 21.27 15.10 -7.29
CA LYS A 273 21.54 16.54 -7.25
C LYS A 273 22.05 17.07 -8.60
N ARG A 274 22.99 16.36 -9.24
CA ARG A 274 23.50 16.74 -10.57
C ARG A 274 22.41 16.71 -11.65
N ARG A 275 21.47 15.75 -11.57
CA ARG A 275 20.33 15.66 -12.48
C ARG A 275 19.39 16.86 -12.31
N GLU A 276 19.06 17.21 -11.07
CA GLU A 276 18.23 18.38 -10.74
C GLU A 276 18.85 19.69 -11.26
N GLU A 277 20.15 19.91 -11.01
CA GLU A 277 20.88 21.08 -11.50
C GLU A 277 20.92 21.14 -13.04
N ASP A 278 21.08 19.99 -13.71
CA ASP A 278 21.07 19.91 -15.18
C ASP A 278 19.69 20.23 -15.76
N ILE A 279 18.61 19.69 -15.18
CA ILE A 279 17.23 20.03 -15.57
C ILE A 279 17.02 21.53 -15.45
N ALA A 280 17.32 22.11 -14.29
CA ALA A 280 17.10 23.53 -14.04
C ALA A 280 17.90 24.41 -15.01
N ARG A 281 19.18 24.08 -15.24
CA ARG A 281 20.06 24.83 -16.15
C ARG A 281 19.58 24.77 -17.60
N ARG A 282 19.18 23.61 -18.11
CA ARG A 282 18.81 23.46 -19.53
C ARG A 282 17.41 23.97 -19.85
N THR A 283 16.48 23.77 -18.91
CA THR A 283 15.05 24.02 -19.18
C THR A 283 14.57 25.33 -18.57
N GLY A 284 15.29 25.87 -17.58
CA GLY A 284 14.85 27.00 -16.75
C GLY A 284 13.72 26.63 -15.78
N TRP A 285 13.42 25.34 -15.60
CA TRP A 285 12.40 24.89 -14.66
C TRP A 285 12.88 24.95 -13.22
N ARG A 286 11.92 25.19 -12.33
CA ARG A 286 12.12 25.32 -10.89
C ARG A 286 11.76 24.02 -10.17
N CYS A 287 12.69 23.46 -9.41
CA CYS A 287 12.48 22.23 -8.64
C CYS A 287 11.95 22.54 -7.23
N LEU A 288 10.72 22.12 -6.94
CA LEU A 288 10.13 22.16 -5.61
C LEU A 288 10.37 20.84 -4.88
N ARG A 289 11.26 20.84 -3.88
CA ARG A 289 11.48 19.66 -3.05
C ARG A 289 10.35 19.48 -2.03
N VAL A 290 9.80 18.27 -1.95
CA VAL A 290 8.76 17.91 -0.98
C VAL A 290 9.21 16.68 -0.21
N THR A 291 9.07 16.74 1.11
CA THR A 291 9.43 15.65 2.03
C THR A 291 8.21 15.12 2.78
N TRP A 292 8.38 14.02 3.50
CA TRP A 292 7.39 13.53 4.45
C TRP A 292 7.03 14.55 5.54
N ALA A 293 7.97 15.39 5.97
CA ALA A 293 7.73 16.42 6.98
C ALA A 293 6.81 17.52 6.45
N ASP A 294 6.92 17.85 5.17
CA ASP A 294 6.00 18.80 4.52
C ASP A 294 4.58 18.22 4.42
N LEU A 295 4.45 16.94 4.06
CA LEU A 295 3.15 16.26 4.02
C LEU A 295 2.50 16.08 5.40
N ALA A 296 3.28 16.19 6.48
CA ALA A 296 2.76 16.25 7.85
C ALA A 296 2.24 17.66 8.23
N ARG A 297 2.59 18.69 7.45
CA ARG A 297 2.16 20.09 7.63
C ARG A 297 1.46 20.59 6.35
N PRO A 298 0.30 20.01 6.00
CA PRO A 298 -0.32 20.20 4.69
C PRO A 298 -0.61 21.66 4.34
N ASP A 299 -1.01 22.49 5.31
CA ASP A 299 -1.34 23.89 5.06
C ASP A 299 -0.10 24.72 4.71
N GLN A 300 1.03 24.46 5.37
CA GLN A 300 2.31 25.10 5.06
C GLN A 300 2.83 24.68 3.67
N LEU A 301 2.73 23.39 3.37
CA LEU A 301 3.10 22.86 2.06
C LEU A 301 2.27 23.48 0.94
N VAL A 302 0.95 23.54 1.10
CA VAL A 302 0.03 24.15 0.12
C VAL A 302 0.33 25.64 -0.06
N ALA A 303 0.56 26.39 1.01
CA ALA A 303 0.92 27.80 0.92
C ALA A 303 2.26 28.00 0.17
N ARG A 304 3.25 27.15 0.44
CA ARG A 304 4.54 27.16 -0.28
C ARG A 304 4.37 26.87 -1.77
N ILE A 305 3.56 25.86 -2.12
CA ILE A 305 3.26 25.53 -3.52
C ILE A 305 2.57 26.73 -4.19
N ALA A 306 1.55 27.31 -3.56
CA ALA A 306 0.83 28.46 -4.10
C ALA A 306 1.77 29.64 -4.39
N ALA A 307 2.67 29.98 -3.46
CA ALA A 307 3.66 31.03 -3.64
C ALA A 307 4.60 30.73 -4.82
N VAL A 308 5.08 29.50 -4.94
CA VAL A 308 5.96 29.06 -6.03
C VAL A 308 5.24 29.13 -7.39
N LEU A 309 3.98 28.71 -7.46
CA LEU A 309 3.16 28.79 -8.68
C LEU A 309 2.86 30.24 -9.09
N ALA A 310 2.80 31.17 -8.13
CA ALA A 310 2.67 32.61 -8.36
C ALA A 310 4.00 33.31 -8.76
N GLY A 311 5.10 32.56 -8.92
CA GLY A 311 6.41 33.10 -9.31
C GLY A 311 7.35 33.41 -8.15
N GLY A 312 6.96 33.09 -6.91
CA GLY A 312 7.83 33.20 -5.75
C GLY A 312 9.04 32.24 -5.78
N PRO A 313 10.04 32.45 -4.91
CA PRO A 313 11.21 31.61 -4.83
C PRO A 313 10.86 30.20 -4.34
N VAL A 314 11.65 29.22 -4.75
CA VAL A 314 11.44 27.80 -4.37
C VAL A 314 12.12 27.44 -3.05
N HIS A 315 13.10 28.24 -2.66
CA HIS A 315 13.75 28.18 -1.36
C HIS A 315 13.31 29.41 -0.56
N ALA A 316 12.66 29.18 0.57
CA ALA A 316 12.34 30.19 1.58
C ALA A 316 13.21 29.93 2.81
#